data_AF-A0A7W2JLH7-F1
#
_entry.id   AF-A0A7W2JLH7-F1
#
_cell.length_a   1.000
_cell.length_b   1.000
_cell.length_c   1.000
_cell.angle_alpha   90.00
_cell.angle_beta   90.00
_cell.angle_gamma   90.00
#
_symmetry.space_group_name_H-M   'P 1'
#
loop_
_entity.id
_entity.type
_entity.pdbx_description
1 polymer ?
#
loop_
_entity_poly.entity_id
_entity_poly.type
_entity_poly.pdbx_seq_one_letter_code
_entity_poly.pdbx_strand_id
1 'polypeptide(L)'
;MSFMVRIIAGLIRALASDAGRIKTVLGVLRYLGFNPAIKASFTCDITVPVLSQLSESTNPIEVINEFLIGQRRAGSEFRRLMMRMDEQADEEKHKLVDSVKYYLHEHRMNPKNRKLEIMITNRGVINDLNGSPVSDRFVPMMEAGLLKLRSLELHKEGHVKPFKISDASSGEQCIVLAMLGIASQIKDGALICIDEPEICLHPEWQERYIDLLMSTFRSFKSCHFIIATHSPQIVSRLESENCYILDMRKSVLLDAVDSNRRSADYQLANIFSAPGFKNEYLMRELLKLLSKLSEGVELSNDDHEVISRIREIEDALEKSDPVHQLYSLVVAAISEAPSHG
;
A
#
# COMPACT_ATOMS: atom_id res chain seq x y z
N MET A 1 9.82 -15.41 -3.79
CA MET A 1 8.60 -15.06 -3.11
C MET A 1 7.76 -14.11 -3.94
N SER A 2 6.56 -14.57 -4.35
CA SER A 2 5.47 -13.65 -4.69
C SER A 2 5.24 -12.70 -3.50
N PHE A 3 4.96 -11.42 -3.78
CA PHE A 3 4.68 -10.40 -2.76
C PHE A 3 3.63 -10.86 -1.74
N MET A 4 2.57 -11.54 -2.22
CA MET A 4 1.54 -12.14 -1.35
C MET A 4 2.10 -13.16 -0.35
N VAL A 5 3.03 -14.02 -0.77
CA VAL A 5 3.61 -15.02 0.15
C VAL A 5 4.40 -14.35 1.27
N ARG A 6 5.10 -13.25 0.98
CA ARG A 6 5.80 -12.45 2.01
C ARG A 6 4.82 -11.85 3.01
N ILE A 7 3.71 -11.32 2.53
CA ILE A 7 2.66 -10.76 3.39
C ILE A 7 2.09 -11.85 4.29
N ILE A 8 1.69 -13.00 3.73
CA ILE A 8 1.10 -14.08 4.54
C ILE A 8 2.12 -14.65 5.54
N ALA A 9 3.37 -14.86 5.13
CA ALA A 9 4.44 -15.25 6.05
C ALA A 9 4.65 -14.24 7.18
N GLY A 10 4.71 -12.95 6.83
CA GLY A 10 4.83 -11.86 7.79
C GLY A 10 3.66 -11.80 8.75
N LEU A 11 2.42 -11.98 8.25
CA LEU A 11 1.23 -12.05 9.08
C LEU A 11 1.35 -13.21 10.07
N ILE A 12 1.62 -14.43 9.61
CA ILE A 12 1.75 -15.61 10.48
C ILE A 12 2.79 -15.37 11.59
N ARG A 13 3.96 -14.80 11.27
CA ARG A 13 4.99 -14.43 12.25
C ARG A 13 4.51 -13.36 13.23
N ALA A 14 3.80 -12.34 12.73
CA ALA A 14 3.21 -11.29 13.56
C ALA A 14 2.19 -11.89 14.55
N LEU A 15 1.41 -12.88 14.13
CA LEU A 15 0.45 -13.56 15.00
C LEU A 15 1.09 -14.42 16.07
N ALA A 16 2.21 -15.05 15.76
CA ALA A 16 2.98 -15.83 16.73
C ALA A 16 3.63 -14.94 17.81
N SER A 17 3.93 -13.68 17.49
CA SER A 17 4.63 -12.75 18.37
C SER A 17 3.71 -11.79 19.14
N ASP A 18 2.61 -11.34 18.54
CA ASP A 18 1.72 -10.34 19.14
C ASP A 18 0.27 -10.51 18.69
N ALA A 19 -0.56 -11.03 19.61
CA ALA A 19 -1.99 -11.22 19.38
C ALA A 19 -2.77 -9.91 19.23
N GLY A 20 -2.22 -8.75 19.60
CA GLY A 20 -2.83 -7.44 19.37
C GLY A 20 -2.89 -7.09 17.88
N ARG A 21 -1.85 -7.44 17.11
CA ARG A 21 -1.73 -7.14 15.67
C ARG A 21 -2.83 -7.79 14.85
N ILE A 22 -3.32 -8.96 15.27
CA ILE A 22 -4.40 -9.65 14.58
C ILE A 22 -5.68 -8.82 14.56
N LYS A 23 -5.96 -8.07 15.63
CA LYS A 23 -7.18 -7.27 15.71
C LYS A 23 -7.14 -6.13 14.72
N THR A 24 -5.96 -5.53 14.52
CA THR A 24 -5.73 -4.48 13.51
C THR A 24 -5.88 -5.04 12.10
N VAL A 25 -5.15 -6.12 11.78
CA VAL A 25 -5.22 -6.83 10.48
C VAL A 25 -6.65 -7.19 10.11
N LEU A 26 -7.37 -7.81 11.05
CA LEU A 26 -8.76 -8.23 10.85
C LEU A 26 -9.76 -7.06 10.94
N GLY A 27 -9.35 -5.92 11.49
CA GLY A 27 -10.10 -4.66 11.46
C GLY A 27 -10.16 -4.08 10.05
N VAL A 28 -9.05 -4.13 9.31
CA VAL A 28 -9.00 -3.73 7.89
C VAL A 28 -10.01 -4.51 7.07
N LEU A 29 -10.03 -5.84 7.24
CA LEU A 29 -10.96 -6.70 6.50
C LEU A 29 -12.41 -6.28 6.75
N ARG A 30 -12.77 -6.03 8.02
CA ARG A 30 -14.10 -5.55 8.39
C ARG A 30 -14.43 -4.19 7.79
N TYR A 31 -13.49 -3.24 7.79
CA TYR A 31 -13.67 -1.94 7.16
C TYR A 31 -13.97 -2.08 5.65
N LEU A 32 -13.32 -3.04 4.99
CA LEU A 32 -13.54 -3.36 3.58
C LEU A 32 -14.79 -4.23 3.34
N GLY A 33 -15.58 -4.53 4.38
CA GLY A 33 -16.82 -5.33 4.28
C GLY A 33 -16.59 -6.85 4.26
N PHE A 34 -15.39 -7.32 4.61
CA PHE A 34 -15.04 -8.73 4.71
C PHE A 34 -15.08 -9.22 6.16
N ASN A 35 -15.43 -10.50 6.32
CA ASN A 35 -15.28 -11.23 7.55
C ASN A 35 -13.81 -11.20 8.01
N PRO A 36 -13.58 -11.15 9.34
CA PRO A 36 -12.24 -11.13 9.93
C PRO A 36 -11.57 -12.52 9.89
N ALA A 37 -11.44 -13.10 8.69
CA ALA A 37 -10.73 -14.34 8.45
C ALA A 37 -10.12 -14.36 7.05
N ILE A 38 -8.90 -14.87 6.95
CA ILE A 38 -8.20 -15.05 5.67
C ILE A 38 -7.91 -16.53 5.48
N LYS A 39 -8.42 -17.12 4.40
CA LYS A 39 -8.11 -18.49 4.01
C LYS A 39 -6.99 -18.49 2.97
N ALA A 40 -5.95 -19.28 3.18
CA ALA A 40 -4.82 -19.42 2.27
C ALA A 40 -4.56 -20.89 1.94
N SER A 41 -4.47 -21.20 0.64
CA SER A 41 -4.17 -22.55 0.14
C SER A 41 -2.77 -22.58 -0.46
N PHE A 42 -1.94 -23.48 0.02
CA PHE A 42 -0.57 -23.69 -0.43
C PHE A 42 -0.41 -25.09 -1.02
N THR A 43 0.52 -25.24 -1.97
CA THR A 43 0.97 -26.55 -2.45
C THR A 43 2.47 -26.69 -2.29
N CYS A 44 2.88 -27.85 -1.77
CA CYS A 44 4.28 -28.28 -1.81
C CYS A 44 4.52 -29.06 -3.11
N ASP A 45 5.32 -28.50 -4.01
CA ASP A 45 5.65 -29.17 -5.28
C ASP A 45 6.77 -30.21 -5.13
N ILE A 46 7.39 -30.30 -3.94
CA ILE A 46 8.47 -31.25 -3.62
C ILE A 46 7.85 -32.61 -3.27
N THR A 47 8.45 -33.68 -3.78
CA THR A 47 8.00 -35.04 -3.51
C THR A 47 8.41 -35.49 -2.11
N VAL A 48 7.62 -36.38 -1.50
CA VAL A 48 7.89 -36.93 -0.16
C VAL A 48 9.30 -37.54 -0.02
N PRO A 49 9.85 -38.27 -1.01
CA PRO A 49 11.23 -38.77 -0.93
C PRO A 49 12.27 -37.65 -0.80
N VAL A 50 12.12 -36.57 -1.57
CA VAL A 50 13.05 -35.42 -1.53
C VAL A 50 12.88 -34.65 -0.22
N LEU A 51 11.65 -34.48 0.28
CA LEU A 51 11.42 -33.90 1.62
C LEU A 51 12.06 -34.75 2.73
N SER A 52 12.02 -36.08 2.60
CA SER A 52 12.63 -36.99 3.58
C SER A 52 14.16 -36.85 3.56
N GLN A 53 14.77 -36.81 2.37
CA GLN A 53 16.20 -36.49 2.21
C GLN A 53 16.56 -35.13 2.81
N LEU A 54 15.73 -34.10 2.59
CA LEU A 54 15.93 -32.77 3.18
C LEU A 54 15.88 -32.78 4.71
N SER A 55 15.01 -33.61 5.29
CA SER A 55 14.86 -33.72 6.73
C SER A 55 16.02 -34.45 7.43
N GLU A 56 16.72 -35.31 6.70
CA GLU A 56 17.82 -36.14 7.20
C GLU A 56 19.21 -35.60 6.79
N SER A 57 19.26 -34.66 5.85
CA SER A 57 20.51 -34.09 5.32
C SER A 57 21.17 -33.12 6.31
N THR A 58 22.49 -33.21 6.42
CA THR A 58 23.34 -32.22 7.10
C THR A 58 23.51 -30.95 6.25
N ASN A 59 23.29 -31.02 4.94
CA ASN A 59 23.32 -29.89 4.02
C ASN A 59 22.01 -29.80 3.22
N PRO A 60 20.92 -29.26 3.81
CA PRO A 60 19.62 -29.17 3.16
C PRO A 60 19.65 -28.30 1.90
N ILE A 61 20.54 -27.29 1.83
CA ILE A 61 20.65 -26.38 0.69
C ILE A 61 21.11 -27.13 -0.56
N GLU A 62 22.08 -28.02 -0.43
CA GLU A 62 22.61 -28.83 -1.53
C GLU A 62 21.53 -29.73 -2.12
N VAL A 63 20.75 -30.39 -1.27
CA VAL A 63 19.62 -31.22 -1.71
C VAL A 63 18.56 -30.40 -2.45
N ILE A 64 18.26 -29.17 -2.00
CA ILE A 64 17.33 -28.28 -2.72
C ILE A 64 17.95 -27.84 -4.06
N ASN A 65 19.23 -27.49 -4.09
CA ASN A 65 19.95 -27.11 -5.31
C ASN A 65 19.91 -28.24 -6.35
N GLU A 66 20.28 -29.46 -5.96
CA GLU A 66 20.26 -30.63 -6.84
C GLU A 66 18.85 -30.89 -7.40
N PHE A 67 17.82 -30.81 -6.54
CA PHE A 67 16.44 -30.98 -6.97
C PHE A 67 15.99 -29.89 -7.97
N LEU A 68 16.35 -28.64 -7.75
CA LEU A 68 15.91 -27.51 -8.59
C LEU A 68 16.69 -27.40 -9.90
N ILE A 69 17.98 -27.76 -9.90
CA ILE A 69 18.82 -27.89 -11.10
C ILE A 69 18.27 -29.02 -11.97
N GLY A 70 17.96 -30.19 -11.38
CA GLY A 70 17.38 -31.33 -12.09
C GLY A 70 16.01 -31.05 -12.72
N GLN A 71 15.23 -30.13 -12.15
CA GLN A 71 13.91 -29.75 -12.67
C GLN A 71 13.94 -28.62 -13.72
N ARG A 72 15.10 -28.03 -14.06
CA ARG A 72 15.19 -26.77 -14.86
C ARG A 72 14.27 -25.65 -14.35
N ARG A 73 14.01 -25.62 -13.04
CA ARG A 73 12.99 -24.77 -12.39
C ARG A 73 13.58 -23.80 -11.35
N ALA A 74 14.85 -23.44 -11.48
CA ALA A 74 15.47 -22.43 -10.64
C ALA A 74 14.94 -21.02 -11.00
N GLY A 75 13.74 -20.70 -10.51
CA GLY A 75 13.17 -19.36 -10.57
C GLY A 75 14.06 -18.33 -9.88
N SER A 76 13.88 -17.05 -10.21
CA SER A 76 14.62 -15.91 -9.64
C SER A 76 14.59 -15.86 -8.11
N GLU A 77 13.57 -16.47 -7.50
CA GLU A 77 13.33 -16.45 -6.07
C GLU A 77 14.22 -17.40 -5.28
N PHE A 78 14.51 -18.57 -5.84
CA PHE A 78 15.43 -19.51 -5.22
C PHE A 78 16.86 -18.96 -5.27
N ARG A 79 17.25 -18.32 -6.38
CA ARG A 79 18.53 -17.61 -6.50
C ARG A 79 18.68 -16.48 -5.47
N ARG A 80 17.59 -15.78 -5.12
CA ARG A 80 17.60 -14.75 -4.07
C ARG A 80 17.73 -15.32 -2.66
N LEU A 81 17.13 -16.48 -2.39
CA LEU A 81 17.35 -17.22 -1.14
C LEU A 81 18.82 -17.62 -1.02
N MET A 82 19.38 -18.20 -2.09
CA MET A 82 20.80 -18.58 -2.17
C MET A 82 21.74 -17.39 -1.91
N MET A 83 21.42 -16.19 -2.40
CA MET A 83 22.22 -14.98 -2.14
C MET A 83 22.10 -14.44 -0.71
N ARG A 84 20.97 -14.62 -0.03
CA ARG A 84 20.80 -14.16 1.38
C ARG A 84 21.45 -15.10 2.38
N MET A 85 21.56 -16.38 2.04
CA MET A 85 22.05 -17.43 2.95
C MET A 85 23.58 -17.50 3.08
N ASP A 86 24.34 -16.57 2.48
CA ASP A 86 25.82 -16.60 2.46
C ASP A 86 26.45 -15.91 3.71
N GLU A 87 25.69 -15.11 4.47
CA GLU A 87 26.22 -14.36 5.65
C GLU A 87 25.67 -14.85 7.02
N GLN A 88 24.54 -15.57 7.08
CA GLN A 88 23.88 -16.09 8.32
C GLN A 88 23.47 -17.57 8.21
N ALA A 89 24.25 -18.34 7.46
CA ALA A 89 23.83 -19.59 6.82
C ALA A 89 23.27 -20.69 7.74
N ASP A 90 23.85 -20.93 8.91
CA ASP A 90 23.56 -22.17 9.65
C ASP A 90 22.28 -22.12 10.46
N GLU A 91 21.90 -20.98 11.06
CA GLU A 91 20.65 -20.89 11.82
C GLU A 91 19.42 -20.97 10.91
N GLU A 92 19.46 -20.32 9.73
CA GLU A 92 18.38 -20.39 8.76
C GLU A 92 18.24 -21.79 8.13
N LYS A 93 19.37 -22.48 7.90
CA LYS A 93 19.39 -23.89 7.48
C LYS A 93 18.69 -24.79 8.50
N HIS A 94 19.02 -24.65 9.78
CA HIS A 94 18.40 -25.45 10.85
C HIS A 94 16.90 -25.18 10.93
N LYS A 95 16.48 -23.91 10.90
CA LYS A 95 15.05 -23.55 10.88
C LYS A 95 14.32 -24.19 9.70
N LEU A 96 14.91 -24.18 8.51
CA LEU A 96 14.30 -24.80 7.32
C LEU A 96 14.16 -26.31 7.46
N VAL A 97 15.17 -27.01 7.98
CA VAL A 97 15.11 -28.46 8.23
C VAL A 97 14.03 -28.79 9.25
N ASP A 98 13.95 -28.02 10.33
CA ASP A 98 12.92 -28.19 11.35
C ASP A 98 11.51 -27.93 10.79
N SER A 99 11.37 -26.94 9.90
CA SER A 99 10.12 -26.70 9.17
C SER A 99 9.72 -27.88 8.28
N VAL A 100 10.67 -28.47 7.55
CA VAL A 100 10.43 -29.63 6.70
C VAL A 100 10.03 -30.86 7.54
N LYS A 101 10.70 -31.09 8.67
CA LYS A 101 10.35 -32.15 9.63
C LYS A 101 8.93 -31.95 10.18
N TYR A 102 8.61 -30.72 10.58
CA TYR A 102 7.26 -30.37 11.05
C TYR A 102 6.21 -30.63 9.97
N TYR A 103 6.45 -30.16 8.74
CA TYR A 103 5.57 -30.38 7.60
C TYR A 103 5.36 -31.87 7.31
N LEU A 104 6.43 -32.67 7.31
CA LEU A 104 6.35 -34.12 7.10
C LEU A 104 5.57 -34.83 8.21
N HIS A 105 5.76 -34.44 9.47
CA HIS A 105 5.03 -35.00 10.60
C HIS A 105 3.51 -34.74 10.47
N GLU A 106 3.13 -33.49 10.20
CA GLU A 106 1.73 -33.10 9.96
C GLU A 106 1.13 -33.80 8.72
N HIS A 107 1.90 -33.93 7.62
CA HIS A 107 1.45 -34.54 6.37
C HIS A 107 1.49 -36.09 6.34
N ARG A 108 2.17 -36.76 7.28
CA ARG A 108 2.18 -38.23 7.38
C ARG A 108 0.76 -38.82 7.52
N MET A 109 -0.18 -38.03 8.02
CA MET A 109 -1.59 -38.42 8.15
C MET A 109 -2.35 -38.45 6.80
N ASN A 110 -1.83 -37.84 5.72
CA ASN A 110 -2.47 -37.88 4.39
C ASN A 110 -1.47 -37.67 3.22
N PRO A 111 -0.68 -38.70 2.85
CA PRO A 111 0.42 -38.58 1.87
C PRO A 111 -0.01 -38.26 0.42
N LYS A 112 -1.30 -38.39 0.09
CA LYS A 112 -1.84 -37.99 -1.22
C LYS A 112 -2.16 -36.50 -1.29
N ASN A 113 -2.30 -35.82 -0.16
CA ASN A 113 -2.69 -34.41 -0.11
C ASN A 113 -1.45 -33.50 0.11
N ARG A 114 -0.91 -32.97 -0.99
CA ARG A 114 0.20 -31.99 -0.98
C ARG A 114 -0.27 -30.56 -0.70
N LYS A 115 -1.55 -30.37 -0.39
CA LYS A 115 -2.13 -29.07 -0.09
C LYS A 115 -2.06 -28.79 1.40
N LEU A 116 -1.62 -27.60 1.75
CA LEU A 116 -1.71 -27.03 3.08
C LEU A 116 -2.74 -25.91 3.04
N GLU A 117 -3.88 -26.11 3.67
CA GLU A 117 -4.96 -25.13 3.73
C GLU A 117 -5.05 -24.59 5.15
N ILE A 118 -4.80 -23.29 5.29
CA ILE A 118 -4.80 -22.59 6.56
C ILE A 118 -5.85 -21.49 6.57
N MET A 119 -6.37 -21.20 7.76
CA MET A 119 -7.21 -20.05 8.02
C MET A 119 -6.58 -19.20 9.12
N ILE A 120 -6.38 -17.92 8.81
CA ILE A 120 -5.92 -16.90 9.74
C ILE A 120 -7.16 -16.26 10.36
N THR A 121 -7.35 -16.44 11.66
CA THR A 121 -8.50 -15.95 12.43
C THR A 121 -8.03 -15.20 13.67
N ASN A 122 -8.92 -14.51 14.38
CA ASN A 122 -8.58 -13.85 15.65
C ASN A 122 -8.02 -14.78 16.75
N ARG A 123 -8.12 -16.10 16.59
CA ARG A 123 -7.56 -17.12 17.50
C ARG A 123 -6.19 -17.64 17.07
N GLY A 124 -5.62 -17.09 15.99
CA GLY A 124 -4.37 -17.53 15.39
C GLY A 124 -4.57 -18.28 14.07
N VAL A 125 -3.56 -19.05 13.69
CA VAL A 125 -3.55 -19.83 12.45
C VAL A 125 -4.07 -21.23 12.74
N ILE A 126 -5.10 -21.66 12.01
CA ILE A 126 -5.67 -23.00 12.12
C ILE A 126 -5.68 -23.70 10.77
N ASN A 127 -5.70 -25.02 10.80
CA ASN A 127 -5.86 -25.84 9.61
C ASN A 127 -7.34 -25.84 9.22
N ASP A 128 -7.62 -25.53 7.96
CA ASP A 128 -8.99 -25.32 7.47
C ASP A 128 -9.83 -26.61 7.51
N LEU A 129 -9.19 -27.78 7.36
CA LEU A 129 -9.88 -29.07 7.27
C LEU A 129 -10.30 -29.62 8.63
N ASN A 130 -9.46 -29.47 9.65
CA ASN A 130 -9.66 -30.11 10.97
C ASN A 130 -9.72 -29.11 12.13
N GLY A 131 -9.54 -27.81 11.88
CA GLY A 131 -9.57 -26.75 12.89
C GLY A 131 -8.41 -26.77 13.88
N SER A 132 -7.42 -27.65 13.70
CA SER A 132 -6.27 -27.74 14.60
C SER A 132 -5.37 -26.52 14.48
N PRO A 133 -4.76 -26.03 15.58
CA PRO A 133 -3.78 -24.95 15.52
C PRO A 133 -2.58 -25.32 14.65
N VAL A 134 -2.13 -24.40 13.80
CA VAL A 134 -0.94 -24.57 12.96
C VAL A 134 0.14 -23.64 13.47
N SER A 135 1.32 -24.19 13.78
CA SER A 135 2.47 -23.40 14.21
C SER A 135 3.08 -22.64 13.04
N ASP A 136 3.64 -21.45 13.29
CA ASP A 136 4.46 -20.68 12.37
C ASP A 136 5.74 -21.40 11.88
N ARG A 137 6.05 -22.60 12.41
CA ARG A 137 7.17 -23.45 11.98
C ARG A 137 7.20 -23.76 10.49
N PHE A 138 6.11 -23.68 9.73
CA PHE A 138 6.15 -23.88 8.27
C PHE A 138 6.54 -22.62 7.47
N VAL A 139 6.63 -21.45 8.11
CA VAL A 139 6.94 -20.17 7.44
C VAL A 139 8.29 -20.20 6.71
N PRO A 140 9.38 -20.77 7.24
CA PRO A 140 10.64 -20.88 6.50
C PRO A 140 10.50 -21.65 5.18
N MET A 141 9.61 -22.64 5.08
CA MET A 141 9.33 -23.31 3.80
C MET A 141 8.61 -22.40 2.80
N MET A 142 7.73 -21.51 3.27
CA MET A 142 7.11 -20.48 2.41
C MET A 142 8.15 -19.51 1.88
N GLU A 143 9.07 -19.10 2.75
CA GLU A 143 10.11 -18.13 2.41
C GLU A 143 11.18 -18.73 1.50
N ALA A 144 11.52 -19.99 1.71
CA ALA A 144 12.37 -20.75 0.82
C ALA A 144 11.71 -21.09 -0.54
N GLY A 145 10.42 -20.79 -0.69
CA GLY A 145 9.66 -21.03 -1.92
C GLY A 145 9.29 -22.50 -2.15
N LEU A 146 9.43 -23.34 -1.12
CA LEU A 146 9.01 -24.75 -1.17
C LEU A 146 7.48 -24.87 -1.13
N LEU A 147 6.81 -23.90 -0.48
CA LEU A 147 5.35 -23.75 -0.50
C LEU A 147 4.91 -22.64 -1.45
N LYS A 148 4.09 -23.00 -2.45
CA LYS A 148 3.51 -22.05 -3.40
C LYS A 148 2.07 -21.71 -3.02
N LEU A 149 1.76 -20.43 -2.85
CA LEU A 149 0.40 -19.96 -2.67
C LEU A 149 -0.41 -20.18 -3.95
N ARG A 150 -1.56 -20.85 -3.83
CA ARG A 150 -2.51 -21.14 -4.92
C ARG A 150 -3.75 -20.25 -4.88
N SER A 151 -4.28 -20.02 -3.69
CA SER A 151 -5.41 -19.09 -3.51
C SER A 151 -5.30 -18.37 -2.18
N LEU A 152 -5.83 -17.14 -2.18
CA LEU A 152 -6.07 -16.32 -1.00
C LEU A 152 -7.54 -15.91 -1.06
N GLU A 153 -8.30 -16.29 -0.05
CA GLU A 153 -9.76 -16.19 -0.02
C GLU A 153 -10.20 -15.40 1.22
N LEU A 154 -11.09 -14.43 0.99
CA LEU A 154 -11.81 -13.68 2.01
C LEU A 154 -13.30 -14.01 1.91
N HIS A 155 -14.05 -13.88 2.99
CA HIS A 155 -15.51 -14.01 2.94
C HIS A 155 -16.12 -12.63 3.09
N LYS A 156 -17.02 -12.23 2.20
CA LYS A 156 -17.77 -10.97 2.33
C LYS A 156 -18.99 -11.18 3.23
N GLU A 157 -19.28 -10.23 4.12
CA GLU A 157 -20.49 -10.32 4.95
C GLU A 157 -21.74 -10.41 4.06
N GLY A 158 -22.64 -11.36 4.34
CA GLY A 158 -23.86 -11.59 3.56
C GLY A 158 -23.70 -12.40 2.27
N HIS A 159 -22.49 -12.82 1.89
CA HIS A 159 -22.27 -13.68 0.72
C HIS A 159 -21.88 -15.11 1.13
N VAL A 160 -22.52 -16.11 0.52
CA VAL A 160 -22.28 -17.54 0.81
C VAL A 160 -20.95 -18.03 0.22
N LYS A 161 -20.48 -17.44 -0.89
CA LYS A 161 -19.26 -17.88 -1.57
C LYS A 161 -18.03 -17.11 -1.09
N PRO A 162 -16.89 -17.78 -0.86
CA PRO A 162 -15.62 -17.11 -0.66
C PRO A 162 -15.26 -16.28 -1.88
N PHE A 163 -14.72 -15.10 -1.60
CA PHE A 163 -14.17 -14.17 -2.56
C PHE A 163 -12.66 -14.39 -2.65
N LYS A 164 -12.18 -14.85 -3.80
CA LYS A 164 -10.73 -14.95 -4.03
C LYS A 164 -10.20 -13.55 -4.27
N ILE A 165 -9.08 -13.22 -3.63
CA ILE A 165 -8.40 -11.94 -3.87
C ILE A 165 -8.07 -11.77 -5.36
N SER A 166 -7.76 -12.85 -6.08
CA SER A 166 -7.53 -12.82 -7.54
C SER A 166 -8.72 -12.33 -8.36
N ASP A 167 -9.94 -12.45 -7.82
CA ASP A 167 -11.19 -12.11 -8.51
C ASP A 167 -11.63 -10.68 -8.16
N ALA A 168 -10.92 -10.00 -7.25
CA ALA A 168 -11.16 -8.61 -6.88
C ALA A 168 -10.65 -7.64 -7.94
N SER A 169 -11.17 -6.41 -7.93
CA SER A 169 -10.59 -5.35 -8.77
C SER A 169 -9.12 -5.11 -8.39
N SER A 170 -8.28 -4.75 -9.35
CA SER A 170 -6.85 -4.48 -9.10
C SER A 170 -6.63 -3.46 -7.98
N GLY A 171 -7.51 -2.46 -7.86
CA GLY A 171 -7.48 -1.48 -6.77
C GLY A 171 -7.78 -2.09 -5.41
N GLU A 172 -8.84 -2.89 -5.27
CA GLU A 172 -9.15 -3.58 -4.01
C GLU A 172 -8.02 -4.53 -3.60
N GLN A 173 -7.44 -5.26 -4.56
CA GLN A 173 -6.26 -6.11 -4.29
C GLN A 173 -5.10 -5.29 -3.76
N CYS A 174 -4.82 -4.14 -4.38
CA CYS A 174 -3.73 -3.26 -3.97
C CYS A 174 -3.91 -2.77 -2.53
N ILE A 175 -5.11 -2.29 -2.17
CA ILE A 175 -5.42 -1.81 -0.82
C ILE A 175 -5.28 -2.92 0.21
N VAL A 176 -5.93 -4.07 -0.02
CA VAL A 176 -5.88 -5.20 0.92
C VAL A 176 -4.42 -5.61 1.14
N LEU A 177 -3.66 -5.81 0.06
CA LEU A 177 -2.28 -6.26 0.16
C LEU A 177 -1.36 -5.22 0.80
N ALA A 178 -1.53 -3.93 0.51
CA ALA A 178 -0.75 -2.86 1.14
C ALA A 178 -1.02 -2.81 2.66
N MET A 179 -2.29 -2.81 3.06
CA MET A 179 -2.68 -2.77 4.47
C MET A 179 -2.22 -4.01 5.24
N LEU A 180 -2.40 -5.21 4.67
CA LEU A 180 -1.90 -6.46 5.26
C LEU A 180 -0.36 -6.46 5.34
N GLY A 181 0.32 -5.90 4.33
CA GLY A 181 1.76 -5.74 4.31
C GLY A 181 2.27 -4.87 5.46
N ILE A 182 1.70 -3.67 5.62
CA ILE A 182 2.03 -2.77 6.73
C ILE A 182 1.73 -3.45 8.07
N ALA A 183 0.52 -4.00 8.23
CA ALA A 183 0.09 -4.64 9.47
C ALA A 183 0.95 -5.84 9.88
N SER A 184 1.57 -6.53 8.92
CA SER A 184 2.47 -7.66 9.19
C SER A 184 3.81 -7.24 9.83
N GLN A 185 4.22 -5.98 9.71
CA GLN A 185 5.55 -5.52 10.15
C GLN A 185 5.52 -4.32 11.10
N ILE A 186 4.44 -3.55 11.12
CA ILE A 186 4.31 -2.35 11.93
C ILE A 186 4.48 -2.65 13.44
N LYS A 187 5.11 -1.71 14.13
CA LYS A 187 5.36 -1.71 15.57
C LYS A 187 5.38 -0.26 16.05
N ASP A 188 5.29 -0.04 17.36
CA ASP A 188 5.45 1.30 17.93
C ASP A 188 6.80 1.91 17.51
N GLY A 189 6.79 3.21 17.18
CA GLY A 189 7.97 3.91 16.68
C GLY A 189 8.34 3.59 15.23
N ALA A 190 7.47 2.95 14.46
CA ALA A 190 7.76 2.62 13.06
C ALA A 190 7.72 3.84 12.14
N LEU A 191 8.65 3.87 11.17
CA LEU A 191 8.58 4.74 10.00
C LEU A 191 8.08 3.93 8.81
N ILE A 192 6.96 4.36 8.23
CA ILE A 192 6.33 3.73 7.07
C ILE A 192 6.45 4.70 5.89
N CYS A 193 7.16 4.29 4.85
CA CYS A 193 7.26 5.03 3.61
C CYS A 193 6.42 4.36 2.52
N ILE A 194 5.56 5.13 1.87
CA ILE A 194 4.67 4.65 0.80
C ILE A 194 4.90 5.53 -0.42
N ASP A 195 5.20 4.91 -1.55
CA ASP A 195 5.47 5.59 -2.81
C ASP A 195 4.32 5.33 -3.79
N GLU A 196 3.80 6.40 -4.38
CA GLU A 196 2.73 6.42 -5.37
C GLU A 196 1.56 5.44 -5.07
N PRO A 197 0.92 5.54 -3.89
CA PRO A 197 -0.17 4.64 -3.53
C PRO A 197 -1.35 4.69 -4.52
N GLU A 198 -1.46 5.72 -5.35
CA GLU A 198 -2.53 5.93 -6.33
C GLU A 198 -2.47 5.04 -7.58
N ILE A 199 -1.33 4.44 -7.95
CA ILE A 199 -1.13 3.78 -9.28
C ILE A 199 -2.25 2.78 -9.63
N CYS A 200 -2.75 2.06 -8.63
CA CYS A 200 -3.78 1.02 -8.82
C CYS A 200 -5.16 1.43 -8.28
N LEU A 201 -5.31 2.62 -7.70
CA LEU A 201 -6.50 3.00 -6.95
C LEU A 201 -7.49 3.77 -7.81
N HIS A 202 -8.75 3.37 -7.75
CA HIS A 202 -9.86 4.20 -8.23
C HIS A 202 -9.91 5.50 -7.41
N PRO A 203 -10.33 6.65 -8.00
CA PRO A 203 -10.36 7.94 -7.29
C PRO A 203 -11.05 7.91 -5.92
N GLU A 204 -12.18 7.20 -5.80
CA GLU A 204 -12.87 7.02 -4.52
C GLU A 204 -11.96 6.40 -3.43
N TRP A 205 -11.12 5.44 -3.81
CA TRP A 205 -10.17 4.81 -2.89
C TRP A 205 -8.99 5.72 -2.55
N GLN A 206 -8.57 6.57 -3.49
CA GLN A 206 -7.52 7.57 -3.24
C GLN A 206 -7.96 8.55 -2.15
N GLU A 207 -9.20 9.04 -2.24
CA GLU A 207 -9.79 9.93 -1.22
C GLU A 207 -9.88 9.28 0.17
N ARG A 208 -10.07 7.95 0.24
CA ARG A 208 -10.25 7.22 1.52
C ARG A 208 -8.95 6.62 2.07
N TYR A 209 -7.85 6.73 1.33
CA TYR A 209 -6.62 5.99 1.61
C TYR A 209 -6.00 6.38 2.96
N ILE A 210 -5.94 7.69 3.23
CA ILE A 210 -5.33 8.23 4.45
C ILE A 210 -6.18 7.90 5.68
N ASP A 211 -7.50 8.09 5.59
CA ASP A 211 -8.45 7.71 6.64
C ASP A 211 -8.34 6.23 6.98
N LEU A 212 -8.17 5.38 5.96
CA LEU A 212 -7.98 3.95 6.14
C LEU A 212 -6.67 3.64 6.87
N LEU A 213 -5.55 4.28 6.50
CA LEU A 213 -4.28 4.12 7.22
C LEU A 213 -4.41 4.57 8.69
N MET A 214 -4.95 5.76 8.92
CA MET A 214 -5.10 6.33 10.25
C MET A 214 -6.01 5.47 11.13
N SER A 215 -7.20 5.11 10.66
CA SER A 215 -8.16 4.30 11.41
C SER A 215 -7.62 2.90 11.71
N THR A 216 -6.92 2.30 10.75
CA THR A 216 -6.32 0.96 10.91
C THR A 216 -5.20 0.98 11.94
N PHE A 217 -4.26 1.91 11.81
CA PHE A 217 -3.02 1.88 12.58
C PHE A 217 -3.02 2.79 13.81
N ARG A 218 -4.17 3.38 14.17
CA ARG A 218 -4.34 4.28 15.34
C ARG A 218 -3.85 3.70 16.67
N SER A 219 -3.87 2.37 16.83
CA SER A 219 -3.42 1.72 18.06
C SER A 219 -1.90 1.72 18.25
N PHE A 220 -1.12 1.93 17.18
CA PHE A 220 0.33 1.97 17.24
C PHE A 220 0.81 3.37 17.60
N LYS A 221 1.77 3.45 18.53
CA LYS A 221 2.25 4.73 19.09
C LYS A 221 3.49 5.21 18.35
N SER A 222 3.59 6.55 18.21
CA SER A 222 4.76 7.21 17.65
C SER A 222 5.17 6.71 16.25
N CYS A 223 4.20 6.27 15.45
CA CYS A 223 4.44 5.88 14.07
C CYS A 223 4.38 7.10 13.16
N HIS A 224 5.27 7.15 12.17
CA HIS A 224 5.28 8.18 11.13
C HIS A 224 4.98 7.54 9.78
N PHE A 225 4.01 8.10 9.06
CA PHE A 225 3.71 7.72 7.69
C PHE A 225 4.20 8.83 6.77
N ILE A 226 5.11 8.50 5.84
CA ILE A 226 5.59 9.40 4.79
C ILE A 226 5.04 8.85 3.47
N ILE A 227 4.28 9.67 2.76
CA ILE A 227 3.63 9.29 1.52
C ILE A 227 4.10 10.23 0.42
N ALA A 228 4.75 9.66 -0.60
CA ALA A 228 5.02 10.37 -1.85
C ALA A 228 3.85 10.11 -2.80
N THR A 229 3.25 11.18 -3.32
CA THR A 229 2.08 11.07 -4.20
C THR A 229 2.04 12.23 -5.18
N HIS A 230 1.56 11.95 -6.38
CA HIS A 230 1.17 12.90 -7.41
C HIS A 230 -0.36 13.06 -7.49
N SER A 231 -1.12 12.38 -6.63
CA SER A 231 -2.58 12.40 -6.66
C SER A 231 -3.17 13.58 -5.87
N PRO A 232 -3.88 14.51 -6.52
CA PRO A 232 -4.65 15.53 -5.81
C PRO A 232 -5.79 14.93 -4.98
N GLN A 233 -6.25 13.72 -5.29
CA GLN A 233 -7.35 13.08 -4.56
C GLN A 233 -6.91 12.54 -3.19
N ILE A 234 -5.65 12.14 -3.05
CA ILE A 234 -5.13 11.74 -1.74
C ILE A 234 -5.02 12.96 -0.81
N VAL A 235 -4.62 14.10 -1.38
CA VAL A 235 -4.44 15.36 -0.65
C VAL A 235 -5.78 16.02 -0.29
N SER A 236 -6.83 15.82 -1.11
CA SER A 236 -8.13 16.49 -0.96
C SER A 236 -8.88 16.18 0.33
N ARG A 237 -8.60 15.03 0.97
CA ARG A 237 -9.25 14.59 2.21
C ARG A 237 -8.29 14.45 3.39
N LEU A 238 -7.11 15.06 3.36
CA LEU A 238 -6.20 15.02 4.51
C LEU A 238 -6.87 15.70 5.72
N GLU A 239 -7.32 14.90 6.69
CA GLU A 239 -7.87 15.40 7.94
C GLU A 239 -6.81 16.15 8.77
N SER A 240 -7.27 17.15 9.50
CA SER A 240 -6.49 18.28 10.01
C SER A 240 -5.57 18.00 11.20
N GLU A 241 -5.70 16.86 11.88
CA GLU A 241 -4.89 16.57 13.06
C GLU A 241 -3.69 15.70 12.66
N ASN A 242 -2.49 16.30 12.69
CA ASN A 242 -1.21 15.61 12.45
C ASN A 242 -0.94 15.20 10.98
N CYS A 243 -1.48 15.95 10.02
CA CYS A 243 -1.14 15.83 8.59
C CYS A 243 -0.40 17.06 8.10
N TYR A 244 0.66 16.86 7.33
CA TYR A 244 1.44 17.93 6.73
C TYR A 244 1.75 17.61 5.28
N ILE A 245 1.86 18.67 4.46
CA ILE A 245 2.20 18.56 3.05
C ILE A 245 3.54 19.23 2.84
N LEU A 246 4.54 18.48 2.37
CA LEU A 246 5.85 19.02 2.03
C LEU A 246 5.90 19.29 0.52
N ASP A 247 5.92 20.56 0.12
CA ASP A 247 6.27 20.90 -1.27
C ASP A 247 7.79 20.76 -1.43
N MET A 248 8.20 19.70 -2.11
CA MET A 248 9.63 19.39 -2.33
C MET A 248 10.36 20.44 -3.17
N ARG A 249 9.66 21.21 -4.02
CA ARG A 249 10.27 22.23 -4.88
C ARG A 249 10.57 23.49 -4.08
N LYS A 250 9.62 23.89 -3.25
CA LYS A 250 9.74 25.08 -2.39
C LYS A 250 10.47 24.77 -1.07
N SER A 251 10.61 23.49 -0.72
CA SER A 251 11.09 23.05 0.60
C SER A 251 10.27 23.66 1.75
N VAL A 252 8.96 23.82 1.53
CA VAL A 252 8.03 24.41 2.49
C VAL A 252 7.09 23.32 3.02
N LEU A 253 6.94 23.28 4.34
CA LEU A 253 5.97 22.43 5.01
C LEU A 253 4.68 23.22 5.25
N LEU A 254 3.58 22.72 4.70
CA LEU A 254 2.24 23.29 4.82
C LEU A 254 1.41 22.44 5.76
N ASP A 255 0.53 23.08 6.53
CA ASP A 255 -0.49 22.38 7.28
C ASP A 255 -1.58 21.86 6.32
N ALA A 256 -1.98 20.61 6.49
CA ALA A 256 -3.02 20.02 5.64
C ALA A 256 -4.39 20.70 5.83
N VAL A 257 -4.64 21.36 6.97
CA VAL A 257 -5.89 22.08 7.27
C VAL A 257 -6.28 23.05 6.15
N ASP A 258 -5.32 23.82 5.64
CA ASP A 258 -5.57 24.87 4.65
C ASP A 258 -5.92 24.30 3.26
N SER A 259 -5.53 23.05 3.05
CA SER A 259 -5.65 22.31 1.79
C SER A 259 -6.83 21.34 1.77
N ASN A 260 -7.45 21.03 2.92
CA ASN A 260 -8.49 20.01 3.02
C ASN A 260 -9.81 20.46 2.35
N ARG A 261 -10.59 19.49 1.82
CA ARG A 261 -11.90 19.67 1.20
C ARG A 261 -11.91 20.64 0.02
N ARG A 262 -10.81 20.70 -0.72
CA ARG A 262 -10.67 21.48 -1.95
C ARG A 262 -10.83 20.59 -3.18
N SER A 263 -11.25 21.18 -4.29
CA SER A 263 -11.39 20.46 -5.56
C SER A 263 -10.04 20.00 -6.10
N ALA A 264 -10.05 18.99 -6.98
CA ALA A 264 -8.84 18.55 -7.67
C ALA A 264 -8.13 19.71 -8.39
N ASP A 265 -8.88 20.58 -9.08
CA ASP A 265 -8.35 21.79 -9.74
C ASP A 265 -7.62 22.73 -8.78
N TYR A 266 -8.15 22.93 -7.57
CA TYR A 266 -7.49 23.74 -6.55
C TYR A 266 -6.17 23.10 -6.13
N GLN A 267 -6.16 21.79 -5.88
CA GLN A 267 -4.94 21.09 -5.47
C GLN A 267 -3.89 21.13 -6.59
N LEU A 268 -4.32 20.87 -7.82
CA LEU A 268 -3.46 20.90 -9.00
C LEU A 268 -2.79 22.25 -9.17
N ALA A 269 -3.54 23.34 -9.00
CA ALA A 269 -2.99 24.70 -9.10
C ALA A 269 -2.09 25.08 -7.91
N ASN A 270 -2.58 24.88 -6.68
CA ASN A 270 -1.95 25.46 -5.48
C ASN A 270 -0.90 24.56 -4.83
N ILE A 271 -1.02 23.23 -4.94
CA ILE A 271 -0.15 22.27 -4.27
C ILE A 271 0.81 21.62 -5.27
N PHE A 272 0.28 21.13 -6.39
CA PHE A 272 1.09 20.43 -7.38
C PHE A 272 1.71 21.35 -8.43
N SER A 273 1.28 22.62 -8.51
CA SER A 273 1.65 23.59 -9.56
C SER A 273 1.61 22.99 -10.97
N ALA A 274 0.59 22.17 -11.20
CA ALA A 274 0.29 21.50 -12.45
C ALA A 274 -1.20 21.71 -12.76
N PRO A 275 -1.63 22.96 -13.01
CA PRO A 275 -3.04 23.33 -13.09
C PRO A 275 -3.80 22.61 -14.21
N GLY A 276 -3.12 22.12 -15.23
CA GLY A 276 -3.73 21.49 -16.39
C GLY A 276 -4.43 22.50 -17.31
N PHE A 277 -5.12 21.98 -18.34
CA PHE A 277 -5.85 22.81 -19.29
C PHE A 277 -7.23 23.20 -18.76
N LYS A 278 -7.62 24.48 -18.87
CA LYS A 278 -8.95 24.98 -18.42
C LYS A 278 -9.24 24.71 -16.94
N ASN A 279 -8.28 25.02 -16.07
CA ASN A 279 -8.49 24.89 -14.62
C ASN A 279 -9.64 25.80 -14.14
N GLU A 280 -10.77 25.22 -13.73
CA GLU A 280 -12.01 25.95 -13.39
C GLU A 280 -11.85 26.79 -12.13
N TYR A 281 -11.02 26.33 -11.19
CA TYR A 281 -10.68 27.11 -10.01
C TYR A 281 -10.00 28.42 -10.40
N LEU A 282 -8.94 28.35 -11.23
CA LEU A 282 -8.21 29.53 -11.68
C LEU A 282 -9.08 30.47 -12.53
N MET A 283 -9.89 29.93 -13.45
CA MET A 283 -10.81 30.75 -14.25
C MET A 283 -11.76 31.54 -13.36
N ARG A 284 -12.33 30.91 -12.34
CA ARG A 284 -13.24 31.58 -11.40
C ARG A 284 -12.55 32.69 -10.63
N GLU A 285 -11.31 32.48 -10.16
CA GLU A 285 -10.57 33.53 -9.46
C GLU A 285 -10.22 34.70 -10.39
N LEU A 286 -9.78 34.42 -11.62
CA LEU A 286 -9.49 35.46 -12.62
C LEU A 286 -10.72 36.27 -13.02
N LEU A 287 -11.87 35.63 -13.20
CA LEU A 287 -13.12 36.32 -13.51
C LEU A 287 -13.57 37.23 -12.35
N LYS A 288 -13.39 36.81 -11.10
CA LYS A 288 -13.65 37.68 -9.93
C LYS A 288 -12.75 38.92 -9.94
N LEU A 289 -11.46 38.74 -10.25
CA LEU A 289 -10.50 39.85 -10.34
C LEU A 289 -10.89 40.83 -11.46
N LEU A 290 -11.25 40.33 -12.63
CA LEU A 290 -11.73 41.16 -13.74
C LEU A 290 -13.02 41.93 -13.38
N SER A 291 -13.97 41.29 -12.69
CA SER A 291 -15.19 41.97 -12.23
C SER A 291 -14.85 43.13 -11.30
N LYS A 292 -14.02 42.89 -10.27
CA LYS A 292 -13.58 43.94 -9.34
C LYS A 292 -12.91 45.12 -10.06
N LEU A 293 -11.99 44.83 -10.98
CA LEU A 293 -11.30 45.85 -11.78
C LEU A 293 -12.29 46.64 -12.66
N SER A 294 -13.24 45.96 -13.29
CA SER A 294 -14.25 46.61 -14.13
C SER A 294 -15.20 47.53 -13.36
N GLU A 295 -15.45 47.21 -12.08
CA GLU A 295 -16.26 47.99 -11.16
C GLU A 295 -15.46 49.11 -10.46
N GLY A 296 -14.14 49.21 -10.71
CA GLY A 296 -13.25 50.17 -10.06
C GLY A 296 -13.00 49.87 -8.58
N VAL A 297 -13.21 48.63 -8.14
CA VAL A 297 -12.95 48.18 -6.77
C VAL A 297 -11.46 47.91 -6.60
N GLU A 298 -10.86 48.48 -5.55
CA GLU A 298 -9.46 48.22 -5.21
C GLU A 298 -9.22 46.73 -4.89
N LEU A 299 -8.10 46.20 -5.37
CA LEU A 299 -7.69 44.84 -5.11
C LEU A 299 -7.21 44.70 -3.66
N SER A 300 -7.68 43.65 -3.00
CA SER A 300 -7.25 43.30 -1.64
C SER A 300 -5.88 42.60 -1.64
N ASN A 301 -5.26 42.45 -0.47
CA ASN A 301 -4.04 41.66 -0.33
C ASN A 301 -4.21 40.21 -0.83
N ASP A 302 -5.36 39.59 -0.54
CA ASP A 302 -5.69 38.23 -1.00
C ASP A 302 -5.72 38.16 -2.54
N ASP A 303 -6.27 39.19 -3.20
CA ASP A 303 -6.30 39.28 -4.67
C ASP A 303 -4.88 39.36 -5.25
N HIS A 304 -4.00 40.15 -4.63
CA HIS A 304 -2.60 40.23 -5.02
C HIS A 304 -1.85 38.91 -4.81
N GLU A 305 -2.13 38.18 -3.73
CA GLU A 305 -1.56 36.84 -3.54
C GLU A 305 -2.02 35.85 -4.61
N VAL A 306 -3.30 35.89 -5.01
CA VAL A 306 -3.82 35.05 -6.09
C VAL A 306 -3.10 35.38 -7.40
N ILE A 307 -2.95 36.66 -7.75
CA ILE A 307 -2.23 37.08 -8.95
C ILE A 307 -0.77 36.61 -8.93
N SER A 308 -0.10 36.74 -7.77
CA SER A 308 1.28 36.26 -7.60
C SER A 308 1.37 34.74 -7.77
N ARG A 309 0.44 33.99 -7.21
CA ARG A 309 0.39 32.52 -7.36
C ARG A 309 0.16 32.08 -8.80
N ILE A 310 -0.74 32.74 -9.53
CA ILE A 310 -0.99 32.43 -10.94
C ILE A 310 0.24 32.74 -11.79
N ARG A 311 0.97 33.82 -11.46
CA ARG A 311 2.24 34.16 -12.10
C ARG A 311 3.29 33.05 -11.94
N GLU A 312 3.39 32.44 -10.76
CA GLU A 312 4.35 31.35 -10.51
C GLU A 312 4.09 30.09 -11.34
N ILE A 313 2.85 29.90 -11.81
CA ILE A 313 2.44 28.73 -12.60
C ILE A 313 2.12 29.08 -14.06
N GLU A 314 2.37 30.31 -14.48
CA GLU A 314 2.08 30.80 -15.84
C GLU A 314 2.82 29.97 -16.89
N ASP A 315 4.08 29.61 -16.63
CA ASP A 315 4.89 28.77 -17.51
C ASP A 315 4.33 27.35 -17.70
N ALA A 316 3.48 26.88 -16.78
CA ALA A 316 2.83 25.59 -16.87
C ALA A 316 1.50 25.64 -17.67
N LEU A 317 1.02 26.84 -18.03
CA LEU A 317 -0.18 27.04 -18.82
C LEU A 317 0.16 27.16 -20.31
N GLU A 318 -0.64 26.52 -21.16
CA GLU A 318 -0.51 26.70 -22.61
C GLU A 318 -1.01 28.11 -23.02
N LYS A 319 -0.39 28.72 -24.04
CA LYS A 319 -0.85 30.02 -24.56
C LYS A 319 -2.28 30.00 -25.11
N SER A 320 -2.73 28.83 -25.56
CA SER A 320 -4.11 28.58 -26.01
C SER A 320 -5.10 28.36 -24.87
N ASP A 321 -4.63 28.24 -23.63
CA ASP A 321 -5.48 28.02 -22.47
C ASP A 321 -6.31 29.27 -22.14
N PRO A 322 -7.64 29.15 -21.98
CA PRO A 322 -8.48 30.23 -21.47
C PRO A 322 -7.98 30.85 -20.15
N VAL A 323 -7.36 30.07 -19.26
CA VAL A 323 -6.78 30.59 -18.01
C VAL A 323 -5.65 31.58 -18.32
N HIS A 324 -4.75 31.24 -19.25
CA HIS A 324 -3.67 32.14 -19.66
C HIS A 324 -4.22 33.41 -20.30
N GLN A 325 -5.25 33.29 -21.16
CA GLN A 325 -5.87 34.45 -21.79
C GLN A 325 -6.51 35.40 -20.77
N LEU A 326 -7.28 34.85 -19.82
CA LEU A 326 -7.89 35.63 -18.74
C LEU A 326 -6.83 36.28 -17.85
N TYR A 327 -5.76 35.56 -17.53
CA TYR A 327 -4.65 36.11 -16.75
C TYR A 327 -3.98 37.28 -17.46
N SER A 328 -3.70 37.16 -18.75
CA SER A 328 -3.13 38.26 -19.55
C SER A 328 -4.05 39.50 -19.55
N LEU A 329 -5.37 39.31 -19.60
CA LEU A 329 -6.34 40.42 -19.51
C LEU A 329 -6.31 41.08 -18.12
N VAL A 330 -6.23 40.30 -17.04
CA VAL A 330 -6.09 40.84 -15.67
C VAL A 330 -4.83 41.68 -15.56
N VAL A 331 -3.68 41.17 -16.03
CA VAL A 331 -2.40 41.88 -15.98
C VAL A 331 -2.46 43.18 -16.79
N ALA A 332 -3.06 43.15 -17.98
CA ALA A 332 -3.24 44.35 -18.80
C ALA A 332 -4.13 45.40 -18.09
N ALA A 333 -5.27 44.98 -17.55
CA ALA A 333 -6.19 45.88 -16.82
C ALA A 333 -5.55 46.53 -15.59
N ILE A 334 -4.69 45.80 -14.86
CA ILE A 334 -3.93 46.36 -13.73
C ILE A 334 -2.90 47.38 -14.21
N SER A 335 -2.24 47.13 -15.36
CA SER A 335 -1.24 48.05 -15.90
C SER A 335 -1.83 49.35 -16.47
N GLU A 336 -3.09 49.31 -16.91
CA GLU A 336 -3.83 50.47 -17.42
C GLU A 336 -4.58 51.24 -16.31
N ALA A 337 -4.72 50.66 -15.12
CA ALA A 337 -5.33 51.34 -13.98
C ALA A 337 -4.47 52.55 -13.58
N PRO A 338 -5.00 53.79 -13.65
CA PRO A 338 -4.23 54.96 -13.28
C PRO A 338 -3.89 54.86 -11.79
N SER A 339 -2.62 55.13 -11.46
CA SER A 339 -2.15 55.30 -10.09
C SER A 339 -2.94 56.43 -9.43
N HIS A 340 -4.04 56.10 -8.77
CA HIS A 340 -4.72 57.01 -7.87
C HIS A 340 -3.83 57.15 -6.64
N GLY A 341 -3.17 58.30 -6.56
CA GLY A 341 -2.12 58.62 -5.58
C GLY A 341 -2.64 59.07 -4.23
#